data_AF-A0A7C3GH65-F1
#
_entry.id   AF-A0A7C3GH65-F1
#
_cell.length_a   1.000
_cell.length_b   1.000
_cell.length_c   1.000
_cell.angle_alpha   90.00
_cell.angle_beta   90.00
_cell.angle_gamma   90.00
#
_symmetry.space_group_name_H-M   'P 1'
#
loop_
_entity.id
_entity.type
_entity.pdbx_description
1 polymer ?
#
loop_
_entity_poly.entity_id
_entity_poly.type
_entity_poly.pdbx_seq_one_letter_code
_entity_poly.pdbx_strand_id
1 'polypeptide(L)'
;MEIILKKSNQTYHADLSKPLDISIPLEEGAETVNCFYAPFMETAPVVAGDFIGSTQQGGSVNFLNVKFNPHGNGTHTECVGHIAKEPYSIHQSLQKFHHFAKLITVIPTRLDNGDQVIFKNQIESAFEKNEATAVV
;
A
#
# COMPACT_ATOMS: atom_id res chain seq x y z
N MET A 1 16.24 11.50 -10.97
CA MET A 1 17.40 11.51 -10.04
C MET A 1 18.01 10.13 -10.16
N GLU A 2 19.20 10.02 -10.73
CA GLU A 2 19.85 8.73 -10.95
C GLU A 2 20.58 8.26 -9.67
N ILE A 3 20.39 6.99 -9.31
CA ILE A 3 21.12 6.37 -8.21
C ILE A 3 21.78 5.06 -8.66
N ILE A 4 22.85 4.69 -7.95
CA ILE A 4 23.54 3.41 -8.10
C ILE A 4 23.36 2.63 -6.80
N LEU A 5 22.78 1.44 -6.90
CA LEU A 5 22.52 0.54 -5.79
C LEU A 5 23.44 -0.68 -5.92
N LYS A 6 24.12 -1.06 -4.83
CA LYS A 6 24.99 -2.24 -4.80
C LYS A 6 24.42 -3.28 -3.85
N LYS A 7 24.28 -4.52 -4.32
CA LYS A 7 23.86 -5.65 -3.50
C LYS A 7 24.62 -6.90 -3.93
N SER A 8 25.26 -7.55 -2.96
CA SER A 8 26.20 -8.65 -3.22
C SER A 8 27.25 -8.23 -4.26
N ASN A 9 27.45 -8.99 -5.33
CA ASN A 9 28.38 -8.67 -6.41
C ASN A 9 27.70 -7.98 -7.61
N GLN A 10 26.49 -7.44 -7.45
CA GLN A 10 25.74 -6.81 -8.53
C GLN A 10 25.53 -5.31 -8.28
N THR A 11 25.58 -4.54 -9.37
CA THR A 11 25.31 -3.11 -9.39
C THR A 11 24.04 -2.86 -10.19
N TYR A 12 23.13 -2.09 -9.62
CA TYR A 12 21.85 -1.70 -10.21
C TYR A 12 21.82 -0.18 -10.39
N HIS A 13 21.17 0.25 -11.45
CA HIS A 13 20.95 1.67 -11.75
C HIS A 13 19.44 1.95 -11.72
N ALA A 14 19.04 3.05 -11.11
CA ALA A 14 17.63 3.44 -11.04
C ALA A 14 17.45 4.94 -11.24
N ASP A 15 16.52 5.30 -12.13
CA ASP A 15 16.04 6.67 -12.31
C ASP A 15 14.84 6.93 -11.37
N LEU A 16 15.09 7.57 -10.25
CA LEU A 16 14.05 7.92 -9.28
C LEU A 16 13.12 9.06 -9.76
N SER A 17 13.36 9.64 -10.94
CA SER A 17 12.38 10.55 -11.57
C SER A 17 11.30 9.83 -12.35
N LYS A 18 11.45 8.51 -12.57
CA LYS A 18 10.47 7.67 -13.28
C LYS A 18 10.14 6.41 -12.48
N PRO A 19 9.68 6.54 -11.22
CA PRO A 19 9.24 5.38 -10.45
C PRO A 19 8.00 4.76 -11.12
N LEU A 20 7.86 3.45 -10.98
CA LEU A 20 6.58 2.79 -11.24
C LEU A 20 5.72 2.95 -9.98
N ASP A 21 4.61 3.65 -10.12
CA ASP A 21 3.60 3.71 -9.06
C ASP A 21 2.80 2.39 -9.06
N ILE A 22 2.81 1.72 -7.91
CA ILE A 22 2.07 0.48 -7.66
C ILE A 22 0.94 0.69 -6.63
N SER A 23 0.68 1.95 -6.26
CA SER A 23 -0.37 2.29 -5.31
C SER A 23 -1.73 2.36 -6.01
N ILE A 24 -2.75 1.90 -5.29
CA ILE A 24 -4.14 2.22 -5.59
C ILE A 24 -4.45 3.51 -4.83
N PRO A 25 -4.85 4.60 -5.52
CA PRO A 25 -5.10 5.87 -4.88
C PRO A 25 -6.28 5.80 -3.91
N LEU A 26 -6.22 6.62 -2.87
CA LEU A 26 -7.38 6.86 -2.01
C LEU A 26 -8.38 7.75 -2.75
N GLU A 27 -9.61 7.28 -2.86
CA GLU A 27 -10.70 7.96 -3.55
C GLU A 27 -11.97 7.90 -2.69
N GLU A 28 -12.76 8.97 -2.72
CA GLU A 28 -14.02 9.07 -1.98
C GLU A 28 -15.13 8.24 -2.66
N GLY A 29 -15.96 7.60 -1.85
CA GLY A 29 -17.16 6.91 -2.33
C GLY A 29 -16.94 5.45 -2.75
N ALA A 30 -17.86 4.95 -3.57
CA ALA A 30 -18.01 3.52 -3.87
C ALA A 30 -17.28 3.07 -5.15
N GLU A 31 -16.88 4.01 -6.01
CA GLU A 31 -16.24 3.72 -7.31
C GLU A 31 -14.72 3.50 -7.16
N THR A 32 -14.31 2.82 -6.09
CA THR A 32 -12.91 2.52 -5.78
C THR A 32 -12.80 1.17 -5.07
N VAL A 33 -11.58 0.74 -4.77
CA VAL A 33 -11.37 -0.53 -4.06
C VAL A 33 -11.95 -0.49 -2.65
N ASN A 34 -12.64 -1.57 -2.30
CA ASN A 34 -13.21 -1.75 -0.98
C ASN A 34 -13.02 -3.19 -0.51
N CYS A 35 -12.28 -3.35 0.58
CA CYS A 35 -12.10 -4.66 1.20
C CYS A 35 -13.20 -4.93 2.24
N PHE A 36 -13.75 -6.15 2.22
CA PHE A 36 -14.72 -6.66 3.21
C PHE A 36 -15.93 -5.75 3.49
N TYR A 37 -16.42 -5.01 2.49
CA TYR A 37 -17.54 -4.07 2.67
C TYR A 37 -17.28 -3.05 3.78
N ALA A 38 -16.02 -2.65 3.98
CA ALA A 38 -15.64 -1.63 4.93
C ALA A 38 -16.32 -0.30 4.59
N PRO A 39 -16.49 0.62 5.57
CA PRO A 39 -16.97 1.97 5.27
C PRO A 39 -16.14 2.63 4.16
N PHE A 40 -16.82 3.34 3.26
CA PHE A 40 -16.14 4.09 2.20
C PHE A 40 -15.37 5.28 2.77
N MET A 41 -14.34 5.71 2.04
CA MET A 41 -13.66 6.96 2.34
C MET A 41 -14.64 8.12 2.13
N GLU A 42 -14.64 9.05 3.06
CA GLU A 42 -15.45 10.26 3.07
C GLU A 42 -14.51 11.47 3.23
N THR A 43 -14.79 12.54 2.47
CA THR A 43 -14.13 13.83 2.63
C THR A 43 -15.16 14.93 2.89
N ALA A 44 -14.79 15.90 3.70
CA ALA A 44 -15.65 17.05 3.96
C ALA A 44 -14.80 18.29 4.28
N PRO A 45 -15.21 19.50 3.84
CA PRO A 45 -14.49 20.70 4.23
C PRO A 45 -14.52 20.88 5.75
N VAL A 46 -13.42 21.37 6.32
CA VAL A 46 -13.37 21.85 7.70
C VAL A 46 -14.26 23.08 7.80
N VAL A 47 -15.16 23.08 8.79
CA VAL A 47 -16.04 24.22 9.10
C VAL A 47 -15.75 24.69 10.52
N ALA A 48 -15.44 25.98 10.67
CA ALA A 48 -15.10 26.59 11.96
C ALA A 48 -15.66 28.02 12.06
N GLY A 49 -16.84 28.17 12.66
CA GLY A 49 -17.57 29.43 12.61
C GLY A 49 -17.95 29.77 11.17
N ASP A 50 -17.62 30.98 10.72
CA ASP A 50 -17.88 31.44 9.35
C ASP A 50 -16.84 30.92 8.33
N PHE A 51 -15.77 30.27 8.80
CA PHE A 51 -14.78 29.69 7.90
C PHE A 51 -15.27 28.35 7.32
N ILE A 52 -15.24 28.26 5.98
CA ILE A 52 -15.47 27.03 5.22
C ILE A 52 -14.21 26.72 4.39
N GLY A 53 -13.58 25.59 4.67
CA GLY A 53 -12.36 25.11 4.01
C GLY A 53 -12.57 24.55 2.61
N SER A 54 -13.29 25.25 1.73
CA SER A 54 -13.49 24.87 0.34
C SER A 54 -13.44 26.08 -0.58
N THR A 55 -12.53 26.08 -1.55
CA THR A 55 -12.45 27.16 -2.54
C THR A 55 -13.67 27.20 -3.45
N GLN A 56 -14.32 26.07 -3.68
CA GLN A 56 -15.58 26.00 -4.43
C GLN A 56 -16.75 26.64 -3.68
N GLN A 57 -16.66 26.72 -2.34
CA GLN A 57 -17.67 27.36 -1.49
C GLN A 57 -17.24 28.78 -1.05
N GLY A 58 -16.23 29.37 -1.72
CA GLY A 58 -15.75 30.73 -1.46
C GLY A 58 -14.67 30.86 -0.38
N GLY A 59 -14.19 29.74 0.17
CA GLY A 59 -13.05 29.71 1.08
C GLY A 59 -11.72 30.05 0.37
N SER A 60 -10.71 30.45 1.14
CA SER A 60 -9.38 30.76 0.63
C SER A 60 -8.51 29.53 0.36
N VAL A 61 -8.90 28.36 0.87
CA VAL A 61 -8.14 27.10 0.80
C VAL A 61 -9.08 25.90 0.69
N ASN A 62 -8.56 24.77 0.21
CA ASN A 62 -9.19 23.45 0.35
C ASN A 62 -8.60 22.76 1.57
N PHE A 63 -9.33 22.84 2.68
CA PHE A 63 -8.94 22.23 3.95
C PHE A 63 -10.00 21.19 4.31
N LEU A 64 -9.69 19.93 4.00
CA LEU A 64 -10.63 18.81 4.13
C LEU A 64 -10.30 17.94 5.35
N ASN A 65 -11.35 17.49 6.04
CA ASN A 65 -11.33 16.30 6.87
C ASN A 65 -11.40 15.05 5.99
N VAL A 66 -10.68 14.00 6.38
CA VAL A 66 -10.72 12.70 5.73
C VAL A 66 -11.06 11.64 6.77
N LYS A 67 -11.99 10.75 6.43
CA LYS A 67 -12.35 9.57 7.24
C LYS A 67 -12.30 8.36 6.32
N PHE A 68 -11.56 7.34 6.70
CA PHE A 68 -11.39 6.14 5.88
C PHE A 68 -11.03 4.93 6.76
N ASN A 69 -11.17 3.73 6.19
CA ASN A 69 -10.67 2.49 6.76
C ASN A 69 -9.35 2.12 6.06
N PRO A 70 -8.19 2.11 6.77
CA PRO A 70 -6.89 1.84 6.13
C PRO A 70 -6.77 0.46 5.46
N HIS A 71 -7.49 -0.54 5.98
CA HIS A 71 -7.50 -1.89 5.42
C HIS A 71 -8.57 -2.05 4.34
N GLY A 72 -9.59 -1.19 4.37
CA GLY A 72 -10.70 -1.17 3.43
C GLY A 72 -10.41 -0.37 2.17
N ASN A 73 -9.60 0.69 2.25
CA ASN A 73 -9.44 1.68 1.19
C ASN A 73 -7.97 1.79 0.74
N GLY A 74 -7.71 1.51 -0.53
CA GLY A 74 -6.41 1.69 -1.16
C GLY A 74 -5.30 0.72 -0.71
N THR A 75 -4.09 1.03 -1.12
CA THR A 75 -2.87 0.27 -0.74
C THR A 75 -2.42 0.63 0.68
N HIS A 76 -2.07 -0.38 1.47
CA HIS A 76 -1.68 -0.18 2.87
C HIS A 76 -0.58 -1.15 3.31
N THR A 77 -0.05 -0.93 4.51
CA THR A 77 0.92 -1.82 5.16
C THR A 77 0.41 -2.15 6.56
N GLU A 78 0.38 -3.44 6.88
CA GLU A 78 -0.07 -3.92 8.18
C GLU A 78 1.12 -4.22 9.11
N CYS A 79 0.85 -4.21 10.41
CA CYS A 79 1.74 -4.79 11.41
C CYS A 79 0.94 -5.77 12.29
N VAL A 80 1.64 -6.53 13.14
CA VAL A 80 1.01 -7.55 13.99
C VAL A 80 -0.09 -6.99 14.91
N GLY A 81 -0.08 -5.69 15.18
CA GLY A 81 -1.13 -4.99 15.93
C GLY A 81 -2.53 -5.10 15.32
N HIS A 82 -2.65 -5.49 14.04
CA HIS A 82 -3.94 -5.78 13.42
C HIS A 82 -4.65 -7.02 14.01
N ILE A 83 -3.87 -7.98 14.52
CA ILE A 83 -4.40 -9.26 15.05
C ILE A 83 -4.03 -9.52 16.52
N ALA A 84 -3.06 -8.78 17.05
CA ALA A 84 -2.61 -8.92 18.44
C ALA A 84 -3.58 -8.24 19.42
N LYS A 85 -3.58 -8.72 20.67
CA LYS A 85 -4.32 -8.06 21.76
C LYS A 85 -3.56 -6.82 22.26
N GLU A 86 -2.24 -6.92 22.30
CA GLU A 86 -1.34 -5.85 22.70
C GLU A 86 -1.20 -4.81 21.58
N PRO A 87 -1.06 -3.52 21.92
CA PRO A 87 -0.94 -2.47 20.91
C PRO A 87 0.45 -2.52 20.27
N TYR A 88 0.49 -2.79 18.97
CA TYR A 88 1.66 -2.59 18.12
C TYR A 88 1.32 -1.58 17.03
N SER A 89 2.25 -0.66 16.75
CA SER A 89 2.08 0.34 15.71
C SER A 89 2.99 0.06 14.51
N ILE A 90 2.52 0.39 13.31
CA ILE A 90 3.33 0.31 12.09
C ILE A 90 4.54 1.24 12.19
N HIS A 91 4.37 2.42 12.79
CA HIS A 91 5.44 3.40 12.99
C HIS A 91 6.60 2.85 13.83
N GLN A 92 6.33 2.03 14.84
CA GLN A 92 7.37 1.39 15.65
C GLN A 92 7.92 0.12 14.99
N SER A 93 7.10 -0.59 14.22
CA SER A 93 7.46 -1.86 13.60
C SER A 93 8.32 -1.72 12.35
N LEU A 94 8.03 -0.74 11.48
CA LEU A 94 8.71 -0.53 10.21
C LEU A 94 9.67 0.66 10.29
N GLN A 95 10.95 0.38 10.56
CA GLN A 95 12.02 1.40 10.62
C GLN A 95 12.85 1.51 9.33
N LYS A 96 12.60 0.64 8.34
CA LYS A 96 13.28 0.62 7.04
C LYS A 96 12.23 0.64 5.94
N PHE A 97 12.24 1.69 5.12
CA PHE A 97 11.21 1.94 4.10
C PHE A 97 11.64 1.58 2.67
N HIS A 98 12.93 1.34 2.46
CA HIS A 98 13.48 0.93 1.17
C HIS A 98 14.07 -0.47 1.26
N HIS A 99 13.66 -1.34 0.36
CA HIS A 99 14.06 -2.75 0.33
C HIS A 99 14.44 -3.16 -1.08
N PHE A 100 15.41 -4.07 -1.18
CA PHE A 100 15.60 -4.82 -2.42
C PHE A 100 14.57 -5.93 -2.49
N ALA A 101 13.53 -5.70 -3.27
CA ALA A 101 12.48 -6.67 -3.53
C ALA A 101 12.77 -7.52 -4.77
N LYS A 102 12.34 -8.78 -4.75
CA LYS A 102 12.23 -9.63 -5.94
C LYS A 102 10.77 -9.64 -6.40
N LEU A 103 10.53 -9.35 -7.67
CA LEU A 103 9.21 -9.45 -8.30
C LEU A 103 9.04 -10.85 -8.91
N ILE A 104 7.97 -11.55 -8.55
CA ILE A 104 7.68 -12.90 -9.06
C ILE A 104 6.28 -12.95 -9.65
N THR A 105 6.20 -13.21 -10.94
CA THR A 105 4.92 -13.47 -11.60
C THR A 105 4.47 -14.91 -11.32
N VAL A 106 3.29 -15.06 -10.73
CA VAL A 106 2.68 -16.37 -10.45
C VAL A 106 1.27 -16.41 -11.01
N ILE A 107 0.90 -17.51 -11.68
CA ILE A 107 -0.48 -17.80 -12.06
C ILE A 107 -1.07 -18.71 -10.99
N PRO A 108 -2.07 -18.28 -10.19
CA PRO A 108 -2.66 -19.12 -9.17
C PRO A 108 -3.31 -20.39 -9.73
N THR A 109 -3.30 -21.46 -8.95
CA THR A 109 -4.05 -22.68 -9.26
C THR A 109 -5.52 -22.48 -8.92
N ARG A 110 -6.42 -22.72 -9.86
CA ARG A 110 -7.87 -22.68 -9.61
C ARG A 110 -8.34 -24.00 -8.98
N LEU A 111 -8.99 -23.91 -7.84
CA LEU A 111 -9.61 -25.03 -7.13
C LEU A 111 -11.03 -25.29 -7.64
N ASP A 112 -11.58 -26.47 -7.33
CA ASP A 112 -12.95 -26.87 -7.73
C ASP A 112 -14.03 -25.93 -7.16
N ASN A 113 -13.79 -25.35 -5.99
CA ASN A 113 -14.70 -24.37 -5.38
C ASN A 113 -14.60 -22.96 -6.00
N GLY A 114 -13.69 -22.77 -6.98
CA GLY A 114 -13.47 -21.51 -7.67
C GLY A 114 -12.34 -20.64 -7.10
N ASP A 115 -11.80 -20.97 -5.93
CA ASP A 115 -10.71 -20.22 -5.32
C ASP A 115 -9.43 -20.30 -6.16
N GLN A 116 -8.63 -19.24 -6.10
CA GLN A 116 -7.33 -19.15 -6.74
C GLN A 116 -6.24 -19.17 -5.67
N VAL A 117 -5.41 -20.21 -5.67
CA VAL A 117 -4.42 -20.46 -4.62
C VAL A 117 -3.02 -20.48 -5.20
N ILE A 118 -2.11 -19.76 -4.54
CA ILE A 118 -0.66 -19.85 -4.80
C ILE A 118 -0.09 -20.91 -3.88
N PHE A 119 0.34 -22.03 -4.45
CA PHE A 119 0.97 -23.11 -3.68
C PHE A 119 2.49 -22.93 -3.56
N LYS A 120 3.07 -23.49 -2.49
CA LYS A 120 4.51 -23.44 -2.23
C LYS A 120 5.35 -23.88 -3.44
N ASN A 121 4.97 -24.98 -4.10
CA ASN A 121 5.71 -25.51 -5.25
C ASN A 121 5.72 -24.56 -6.46
N GLN A 122 4.80 -23.60 -6.56
CA GLN A 122 4.77 -22.60 -7.63
C GLN A 122 5.83 -21.51 -7.45
N ILE A 123 6.31 -21.31 -6.21
CA ILE A 123 7.28 -20.26 -5.87
C ILE A 123 8.60 -20.81 -5.35
N GLU A 124 8.68 -22.08 -4.96
CA GLU A 124 9.87 -22.67 -4.32
C GLU A 124 11.13 -22.56 -5.18
N SER A 125 11.03 -22.78 -6.50
CA SER A 125 12.16 -22.63 -7.43
C SER A 125 12.50 -21.18 -7.77
N ALA A 126 11.62 -20.24 -7.42
CA ALA A 126 11.82 -18.82 -7.66
C ALA A 126 12.58 -18.13 -6.51
N PHE A 127 13.08 -18.87 -5.52
CA PHE A 127 13.82 -18.32 -4.39
C PHE A 127 15.09 -19.07 -4.07
N GLU A 128 16.16 -18.29 -3.82
CA GLU A 128 17.31 -18.76 -3.06
C GLU A 128 17.35 -18.10 -1.67
N LYS A 129 17.89 -18.82 -0.69
CA LYS A 129 18.01 -18.30 0.68
C LYS A 129 18.88 -17.03 0.66
N ASN A 130 18.37 -15.95 1.27
CA ASN A 130 19.00 -14.63 1.34
C ASN A 130 19.12 -13.87 0.00
N GLU A 131 18.43 -14.31 -1.06
CA GLU A 131 18.46 -13.62 -2.35
C GLU A 131 17.81 -12.23 -2.29
N ALA A 132 16.73 -12.06 -1.51
CA ALA A 132 16.00 -10.79 -1.37
C ALA A 132 15.55 -10.56 0.08
N THR A 133 15.35 -9.28 0.44
CA THR A 133 14.84 -8.88 1.77
C THR A 133 13.34 -8.63 1.76
N ALA A 134 12.74 -8.57 0.57
CA ALA A 134 11.31 -8.42 0.34
C ALA A 134 10.91 -9.15 -0.96
N VAL A 135 9.62 -9.45 -1.08
CA VAL A 135 9.03 -10.15 -2.23
C VAL A 135 7.78 -9.40 -2.63
N VAL A 136 7.59 -9.25 -3.94
CA VAL A 136 6.36 -8.75 -4.56
C VAL A 136 5.86 -9.79 -5.54
#